data_AF-A0A381PT37-F1
#
_entry.id   AF-A0A381PT37-F1
#
_cell.length_a   1.000
_cell.length_b   1.000
_cell.length_c   1.000
_cell.angle_alpha   90.00
_cell.angle_beta   90.00
_cell.angle_gamma   90.00
#
_symmetry.space_group_name_H-M   'P 1'
#
loop_
_entity.id
_entity.type
_entity.pdbx_description
1 polymer ?
#
loop_
_entity_poly.entity_id
_entity_poly.type
_entity_poly.pdbx_seq_one_letter_code
_entity_poly.pdbx_strand_id
1 'polypeptide(L)' 'VEEKLEDIKTRLENISEELADIGMDALREAVADETTSKRPEIEKRLSRARRAVDKAAAIIHGGPESTVI' A
#
# COMPACT_ATOMS: atom_id res chain seq x y z
N VAL A 1 -15.32 18.20 -10.75
CA VAL A 1 -14.13 17.36 -11.04
C VAL A 1 -13.36 17.16 -9.75
N GLU A 2 -13.03 18.23 -9.04
CA GLU A 2 -12.46 18.22 -7.68
C GLU A 2 -13.10 17.20 -6.73
N GLU A 3 -14.42 17.23 -6.56
CA GLU A 3 -15.15 16.30 -5.68
C GLU A 3 -14.94 14.82 -6.06
N LYS A 4 -14.87 14.52 -7.37
CA LYS A 4 -14.59 13.16 -7.85
C LYS A 4 -13.15 12.75 -7.61
N LEU A 5 -12.20 13.70 -7.67
CA LEU A 5 -10.80 13.44 -7.37
C LEU A 5 -10.60 13.18 -5.87
N GLU A 6 -11.29 13.92 -5.01
CA GLU A 6 -11.27 13.69 -3.56
C GLU A 6 -11.94 12.36 -3.17
N ASP A 7 -13.04 11.95 -3.84
CA ASP A 7 -13.60 10.60 -3.68
C ASP A 7 -12.58 9.51 -4.05
N ILE A 8 -11.91 9.65 -5.20
CA ILE A 8 -10.89 8.68 -5.62
C ILE A 8 -9.72 8.66 -4.65
N LYS A 9 -9.26 9.81 -4.17
CA LYS A 9 -8.20 9.91 -3.16
C LYS A 9 -8.57 9.15 -1.88
N THR A 10 -9.76 9.43 -1.33
CA THR A 10 -10.26 8.76 -0.12
C THR A 10 -10.28 7.24 -0.30
N ARG A 11 -10.73 6.76 -1.47
CA ARG A 11 -10.75 5.33 -1.77
C ARG A 11 -9.34 4.74 -1.91
N LEU A 12 -8.39 5.46 -2.47
CA LEU A 12 -7.00 5.03 -2.54
C LEU A 12 -6.37 4.95 -1.15
N GLU A 13 -6.65 5.92 -0.27
CA GLU A 13 -6.20 5.91 1.12
C GLU A 13 -6.74 4.68 1.86
N ASN A 14 -8.04 4.39 1.75
CA ASN A 14 -8.63 3.18 2.33
C ASN A 14 -7.99 1.89 1.79
N ILE A 15 -7.77 1.81 0.46
CA ILE A 15 -7.09 0.65 -0.14
C ILE A 15 -5.65 0.52 0.38
N SER A 16 -4.95 1.63 0.62
CA SER A 16 -3.60 1.61 1.19
C SER A 16 -3.59 1.01 2.59
N GLU A 17 -4.57 1.37 3.42
CA GLU A 17 -4.77 0.82 4.76
C GLU A 17 -5.10 -0.68 4.71
N GLU A 18 -6.04 -1.10 3.87
CA GLU A 18 -6.38 -2.52 3.70
C GLU A 18 -5.16 -3.35 3.27
N LEU A 19 -4.33 -2.83 2.35
CA LEU A 19 -3.09 -3.48 1.94
C LEU A 19 -2.06 -3.58 3.08
N ALA A 20 -2.03 -2.59 3.99
CA ALA A 20 -1.18 -2.62 5.17
C ALA A 20 -1.65 -3.68 6.17
N ASP A 21 -2.96 -3.77 6.43
CA ASP A 21 -3.54 -4.73 7.36
C ASP A 21 -3.28 -6.18 6.91
N ILE A 22 -3.56 -6.48 5.65
CA ILE A 22 -3.26 -7.81 5.07
C ILE A 22 -1.76 -8.10 5.13
N GLY A 23 -0.92 -7.08 4.92
CA GLY A 23 0.53 -7.21 5.04
C GLY A 23 0.97 -7.55 6.47
N MET A 24 0.36 -6.89 7.47
CA MET A 24 0.63 -7.16 8.87
C MET A 24 0.19 -8.56 9.29
N ASP A 25 -0.96 -9.03 8.80
CA ASP A 25 -1.42 -10.40 9.04
C ASP A 25 -0.44 -11.42 8.46
N ALA A 26 0.04 -11.20 7.23
CA ALA A 26 1.06 -12.05 6.62
C ALA A 26 2.38 -12.06 7.42
N LEU A 27 2.77 -10.94 8.04
CA LEU A 27 3.95 -10.90 8.93
C LEU A 27 3.70 -11.66 10.23
N ARG A 28 2.51 -11.52 10.83
CA ARG A 28 2.16 -12.23 12.07
C ARG A 28 2.17 -13.74 11.86
N GLU A 29 1.60 -14.21 10.75
CA GLU A 29 1.63 -15.63 10.37
C GLU A 29 3.06 -16.13 10.18
N ALA A 30 3.91 -15.36 9.50
CA ALA A 30 5.31 -15.72 9.28
C ALA A 30 6.15 -15.73 10.57
N VAL A 31 5.83 -14.88 11.55
CA VAL A 31 6.49 -14.90 12.86
C VAL A 31 6.02 -16.09 13.69
N ALA A 32 4.76 -16.52 13.55
CA ALA A 32 4.22 -17.70 14.21
C ALA A 32 4.77 -19.01 13.63
N ASP A 33 5.07 -19.03 12.33
CA ASP A 33 5.83 -20.09 11.69
C ASP A 33 7.32 -19.93 12.02
N GLU A 34 7.76 -20.48 13.17
CA GLU A 34 9.13 -20.41 13.71
C GLU A 34 10.24 -20.86 12.72
N THR A 35 9.87 -21.42 11.56
CA THR A 35 10.77 -21.83 10.49
C THR A 35 11.08 -20.71 9.49
N THR A 36 10.24 -19.66 9.45
CA THR A 36 10.32 -18.57 8.49
C THR A 36 11.22 -17.44 9.00
N SER A 37 12.47 -17.41 8.54
CA SER A 37 13.46 -16.37 8.85
C SER A 37 13.43 -15.16 7.90
N LYS A 38 12.56 -15.18 6.88
CA LYS A 38 12.52 -14.17 5.81
C LYS A 38 11.14 -13.54 5.72
N ARG A 39 11.14 -12.26 5.37
CA ARG A 39 9.95 -11.51 4.99
C ARG A 39 9.18 -12.26 3.87
N PRO A 40 7.87 -12.57 4.06
CA PRO A 40 7.07 -13.29 3.07
C PRO A 40 7.01 -12.58 1.71
N GLU A 41 7.02 -13.35 0.62
CA GLU A 41 6.91 -12.79 -0.73
C GLU A 41 5.56 -12.08 -0.96
N ILE A 42 4.49 -12.58 -0.32
CA ILE A 42 3.18 -11.93 -0.36
C ILE A 42 3.24 -10.55 0.26
N GLU A 43 3.88 -10.38 1.42
CA GLU A 43 3.97 -9.09 2.07
C GLU A 43 4.90 -8.13 1.29
N LYS A 44 6.00 -8.62 0.70
CA LYS A 44 6.80 -7.81 -0.25
C LYS A 44 5.98 -7.30 -1.43
N ARG A 45 5.03 -8.10 -1.93
CA ARG A 45 4.12 -7.69 -3.01
C ARG A 45 3.11 -6.65 -2.51
N LEU A 46 2.52 -6.85 -1.33
CA LEU A 46 1.56 -5.92 -0.73
C LEU A 46 2.19 -4.56 -0.42
N SER A 47 3.39 -4.52 0.16
CA SER A 47 4.13 -3.27 0.39
C SER A 47 4.43 -2.50 -0.90
N ARG A 48 4.71 -3.18 -2.02
CA ARG A 48 4.90 -2.52 -3.32
C ARG A 48 3.60 -1.96 -3.88
N ALA A 49 2.51 -2.72 -3.77
CA ALA A 49 1.18 -2.26 -4.16
C ALA A 49 0.75 -1.03 -3.36
N ARG A 50 0.95 -1.07 -2.03
CA ARG A 50 0.62 0.05 -1.13
C ARG A 50 1.34 1.33 -1.53
N ARG A 51 2.65 1.27 -1.79
CA ARG A 51 3.41 2.43 -2.27
C ARG A 51 2.90 2.98 -3.61
N ALA A 52 2.45 2.11 -4.52
CA ALA A 52 1.88 2.55 -5.78
C ALA A 52 0.52 3.27 -5.57
N VAL A 53 -0.28 2.79 -4.63
CA VAL A 53 -1.56 3.41 -4.24
C VAL A 53 -1.34 4.76 -3.55
N ASP A 54 -0.42 4.83 -2.57
CA ASP A 54 -0.03 6.08 -1.90
C ASP A 54 0.46 7.12 -2.92
N LYS A 55 1.26 6.69 -3.89
CA LYS A 55 1.75 7.55 -4.97
C LYS A 55 0.61 8.07 -5.83
N ALA A 56 -0.35 7.21 -6.19
CA ALA A 56 -1.52 7.62 -6.97
C ALA A 56 -2.36 8.66 -6.21
N ALA A 57 -2.60 8.46 -4.91
CA ALA A 57 -3.33 9.41 -4.07
C ALA A 57 -2.61 10.77 -3.99
N ALA A 58 -1.28 10.75 -3.82
CA ALA A 58 -0.47 11.96 -3.76
C ALA A 58 -0.50 12.75 -5.09
N ILE A 59 -0.41 12.08 -6.23
CA ILE A 59 -0.46 12.73 -7.57
C ILE A 59 -1.82 13.41 -7.78
N ILE A 60 -2.91 12.74 -7.40
CA ILE A 60 -4.27 13.27 -7.55
C ILE A 60 -4.47 14.57 -6.74
N HIS A 61 -3.82 14.70 -5.58
CA HIS A 61 -3.91 15.87 -4.71
C HIS A 61 -2.87 16.97 -5.05
N GLY A 62 -2.28 16.94 -6.25
CA GLY A 62 -1.31 17.94 -6.70
C GLY A 62 0.10 17.76 -6.12
N GLY A 63 0.40 16.59 -5.56
CA GLY A 63 1.75 16.21 -5.19
C GLY A 63 2.68 16.08 -6.41
N PRO A 64 4.01 16.16 -6.22
CA PRO A 64 4.95 16.07 -7.32
C PRO A 64 4.82 14.73 -8.07
N GLU A 65 4.74 14.79 -9.40
CA GLU A 65 4.54 13.62 -10.27
C GLU A 65 5.73 12.62 -10.29
N SER A 66 6.90 12.98 -9.75
CA SER A 66 8.17 12.25 -9.99
C SER A 66 9.05 12.16 -8.73
N THR A 67 9.76 11.05 -8.45
CA THR A 67 11.08 10.78 -9.08
C THR A 67 11.47 9.27 -9.11
N VAL A 68 12.05 8.87 -10.25
CA VAL A 68 12.87 7.67 -10.62
C VAL A 68 12.18 6.31 -10.87
N ILE A 69 12.42 5.83 -12.11
CA ILE A 69 12.31 4.47 -12.66
C ILE A 69 13.23 3.50 -11.91
#